data_AF-A0AA92WJC1-F1
#
_entry.id   AF-A0AA92WJC1-F1
#
_cell.length_a   1.000
_cell.length_b   1.000
_cell.length_c   1.000
_cell.angle_alpha   90.00
_cell.angle_beta   90.00
_cell.angle_gamma   90.00
#
_symmetry.space_group_name_H-M   'P 1'
#
loop_
_entity.id
_entity.type
_entity.pdbx_description
1 polymer ?
#
loop_
_entity_poly.entity_id
_entity_poly.type
_entity_poly.pdbx_seq_one_letter_code
_entity_poly.pdbx_strand_id
1 'polypeptide(L)'
;MLNSYLFNNMGTGELQMKTIVIGDLMLDKYVFGIVERVSPESGCPILKQTTCEYQLGGAANVAKQLKRLGANVILFGIIGNDENGKMFKKLLKRSSIN
;
A
#
# COMPACT_ATOMS: atom_id res chain seq x y z
N MET A 1 -20.19 1.82 -23.22
CA MET A 1 -20.37 0.43 -22.75
C MET A 1 -19.68 0.12 -21.42
N LEU A 2 -18.59 0.81 -21.00
CA LEU A 2 -18.00 0.60 -19.67
C LEU A 2 -18.85 1.14 -18.49
N ASN A 3 -19.58 2.24 -18.70
CA ASN A 3 -20.32 2.89 -17.61
C ASN A 3 -21.54 2.08 -17.12
N SER A 4 -22.29 1.41 -17.99
CA SER A 4 -23.53 0.72 -17.58
C SER A 4 -23.31 -0.47 -16.64
N TYR A 5 -22.15 -1.16 -16.70
CA TYR A 5 -21.82 -2.24 -15.77
C TYR A 5 -21.42 -1.74 -14.37
N LEU A 6 -20.84 -0.55 -14.27
CA LEU A 6 -20.48 0.06 -12.98
C LEU A 6 -21.72 0.61 -12.27
N PHE A 7 -22.67 1.19 -13.02
CA PHE A 7 -23.90 1.75 -12.44
C PHE A 7 -24.90 0.68 -11.99
N ASN A 8 -24.99 -0.46 -12.69
CA ASN A 8 -25.96 -1.51 -12.34
C ASN A 8 -25.63 -2.31 -11.06
N ASN A 9 -24.43 -2.15 -10.50
CA ASN A 9 -24.01 -2.84 -9.26
C ASN A 9 -24.07 -1.96 -8.00
N MET A 10 -24.58 -0.73 -8.10
CA MET A 10 -24.76 0.16 -6.93
C MET A 10 -26.00 -0.15 -6.08
N GLY A 11 -26.73 -1.24 -6.38
CA GLY A 11 -27.89 -1.68 -5.60
C GLY A 11 -27.57 -2.57 -4.38
N THR A 12 -26.36 -3.13 -4.31
CA THR A 12 -25.89 -3.98 -3.21
C THR A 12 -24.41 -3.66 -3.01
N GLY A 13 -23.99 -3.19 -1.83
CA GLY A 13 -22.65 -2.65 -1.57
C GLY A 13 -21.45 -3.61 -1.69
N GLU A 14 -21.54 -4.68 -2.50
CA GLU A 14 -20.46 -5.61 -2.80
C GLU A 14 -20.21 -5.67 -4.32
N LEU A 15 -19.03 -5.21 -4.74
CA LEU A 15 -18.52 -5.47 -6.09
C LEU A 15 -18.19 -6.96 -6.22
N GLN A 16 -19.08 -7.78 -6.80
CA GLN A 16 -18.85 -9.21 -7.09
C GLN A 16 -17.84 -9.44 -8.23
N MET A 17 -16.84 -8.57 -8.40
CA MET A 17 -15.82 -8.69 -9.42
C MET A 17 -14.55 -9.31 -8.84
N LYS A 18 -14.12 -10.45 -9.41
CA LYS A 18 -12.80 -11.02 -9.13
C LYS A 18 -11.76 -10.25 -9.92
N THR A 19 -10.80 -9.67 -9.22
CA THR A 19 -9.76 -8.82 -9.82
C THR A 19 -8.39 -9.37 -9.49
N ILE A 20 -7.52 -9.43 -10.49
CA ILE A 20 -6.11 -9.74 -10.30
C ILE A 20 -5.32 -8.46 -10.49
N VAL A 21 -4.47 -8.14 -9.52
CA VAL A 21 -3.52 -7.03 -9.61
C VAL A 21 -2.12 -7.62 -9.72
N ILE A 22 -1.40 -7.25 -10.76
CA ILE A 22 -0.02 -7.69 -11.00
C ILE A 22 0.85 -6.45 -11.16
N GLY A 23 1.96 -6.38 -10.45
CA GLY A 23 2.91 -5.29 -10.60
C GLY A 23 3.89 -5.19 -9.44
N ASP A 24 4.54 -4.03 -9.37
CA ASP A 24 5.58 -3.79 -8.39
C ASP A 24 5.01 -3.66 -6.98
N LEU A 25 5.60 -4.44 -6.07
CA LEU A 25 5.25 -4.47 -4.66
C LEU A 25 6.26 -3.63 -3.89
N MET A 26 5.78 -2.57 -3.28
CA MET A 26 6.62 -1.61 -2.57
C MET A 26 6.12 -1.41 -1.14
N LEU A 27 7.05 -1.13 -0.23
CA LEU A 27 6.74 -0.77 1.15
C LEU A 27 7.01 0.71 1.33
N ASP A 28 5.97 1.50 1.55
CA ASP A 28 6.09 2.93 1.79
C ASP A 28 6.45 3.15 3.25
N LYS A 29 7.61 3.76 3.51
CA LYS A 29 8.09 4.08 4.86
C LYS A 29 8.00 5.58 5.10
N TYR A 30 7.16 5.97 6.05
CA TYR A 30 7.02 7.34 6.49
C TYR A 30 7.80 7.55 7.78
N VAL A 31 8.82 8.39 7.74
CA VAL A 31 9.66 8.72 8.90
C VAL A 31 9.27 10.11 9.38
N PHE A 32 8.85 10.20 10.64
CA PHE A 32 8.51 11.46 11.27
C PHE A 32 9.56 11.80 12.31
N GLY A 33 9.79 13.08 12.52
CA GLY A 33 10.84 13.56 13.39
C GLY A 33 10.89 15.07 13.49
N ILE A 34 11.88 15.55 14.23
CA ILE A 34 12.14 16.98 14.42
C ILE A 34 13.48 17.30 13.76
N VAL A 35 13.54 18.45 13.10
CA VAL A 35 14.78 18.99 12.55
C VAL A 35 15.30 20.05 13.52
N GLU A 36 16.37 19.73 14.24
CA GLU A 36 16.97 20.64 15.24
C GLU A 36 18.25 21.31 14.72
N ARG A 37 18.87 20.74 13.67
CA ARG A 37 20.13 21.24 13.13
C ARG A 37 20.30 20.94 11.65
N VAL A 38 21.23 21.65 11.03
CA VAL A 38 21.66 21.47 9.64
C VAL A 38 23.02 20.77 9.63
N SER A 39 23.24 19.89 8.65
CA SER A 39 24.53 19.24 8.43
C SER A 39 25.59 20.27 8.04
N PRO A 40 26.73 20.37 8.75
CA PRO A 40 27.81 21.26 8.36
C PRO A 40 28.54 20.80 7.09
N GLU A 41 28.40 19.52 6.71
CA GLU A 41 29.06 18.93 5.54
C GLU A 41 28.29 19.21 4.24
N SER A 42 26.97 19.03 4.25
CA SER A 42 26.15 19.09 3.02
C SER A 42 25.13 20.22 3.00
N GLY A 43 24.94 20.94 4.11
CA GLY A 43 23.90 21.95 4.23
C GLY A 43 22.47 21.39 4.29
N CYS A 44 22.28 20.06 4.27
CA CYS A 44 20.96 19.45 4.37
C CYS A 44 20.47 19.39 5.84
N PRO A 45 19.15 19.50 6.09
CA PRO A 45 18.58 19.33 7.43
C PRO A 45 18.79 17.90 7.95
N ILE A 46 19.09 17.76 9.25
CA ILE A 46 19.21 16.46 9.91
C ILE A 46 17.90 16.17 10.65
N LEU A 47 17.15 15.18 10.17
CA LEU A 47 15.92 14.72 10.82
C LEU A 47 16.26 13.76 11.97
N LYS A 48 15.92 14.15 13.19
CA LYS A 48 15.92 13.25 14.35
C LYS A 48 14.60 12.48 14.36
N GLN A 49 14.64 11.22 13.90
CA GLN A 49 13.47 10.35 13.84
C GLN A 49 12.85 10.19 15.24
N THR A 50 11.53 10.40 15.34
CA THR A 50 10.73 10.15 16.54
C THR A 50 9.82 8.94 16.33
N THR A 51 9.19 8.83 15.17
CA THR A 51 8.29 7.71 14.82
C THR A 51 8.46 7.29 13.37
N CYS A 52 7.95 6.10 13.06
CA CYS A 52 7.98 5.55 11.72
C CYS A 52 6.70 4.74 11.47
N GLU A 53 6.13 4.92 10.29
CA GLU A 53 4.98 4.15 9.83
C GLU A 53 5.29 3.44 8.52
N TYR A 54 4.64 2.30 8.32
CA TYR A 54 4.80 1.47 7.13
C TYR A 54 3.44 1.23 6.48
N GLN A 55 3.37 1.41 5.17
CA GLN A 55 2.16 1.20 4.38
C GLN A 55 2.47 0.33 3.15
N LEU A 56 1.44 -0.35 2.65
CA LEU A 56 1.50 -1.03 1.36
C LEU A 56 1.53 0.01 0.25
N GLY A 57 2.56 -0.03 -0.60
CA GLY A 57 2.76 0.83 -1.76
C GLY A 57 2.61 0.08 -3.09
N GLY A 58 2.69 0.82 -4.19
CA GLY A 58 2.61 0.26 -5.55
C GLY A 58 1.33 -0.53 -5.81
N ALA A 59 1.46 -1.68 -6.48
CA ALA A 59 0.35 -2.56 -6.80
C ALA A 59 -0.42 -3.05 -5.55
N ALA A 60 0.24 -3.15 -4.40
CA ALA A 60 -0.41 -3.54 -3.15
C ALA A 60 -1.36 -2.46 -2.61
N ASN A 61 -1.04 -1.17 -2.82
CA ASN A 61 -1.95 -0.09 -2.47
C ASN A 61 -3.20 -0.08 -3.36
N VAL A 62 -3.05 -0.41 -4.63
CA VAL A 62 -4.18 -0.57 -5.57
C VAL A 62 -5.08 -1.72 -5.13
N ALA A 63 -4.50 -2.89 -4.83
CA ALA A 63 -5.24 -4.04 -4.31
C ALA A 63 -5.98 -3.72 -3.00
N LYS A 64 -5.34 -2.97 -2.09
CA LYS A 64 -5.95 -2.50 -0.83
C LYS A 64 -7.18 -1.63 -1.08
N GLN A 65 -7.12 -0.70 -2.04
CA GLN A 65 -8.26 0.15 -2.37
C GLN A 65 -9.40 -0.63 -3.01
N LEU A 66 -9.11 -1.51 -3.97
CA LEU A 66 -10.11 -2.38 -4.59
C LEU A 66 -10.81 -3.29 -3.56
N LYS A 67 -10.04 -3.85 -2.63
CA LYS A 67 -10.58 -4.66 -1.53
C LYS A 67 -11.52 -3.85 -0.63
N ARG A 68 -11.18 -2.59 -0.32
CA ARG A 68 -12.05 -1.68 0.46
C ARG A 68 -13.35 -1.34 -0.24
N LEU A 69 -13.38 -1.38 -1.57
CA LEU A 69 -14.59 -1.21 -2.38
C LEU A 69 -15.43 -2.50 -2.49
N GLY A 70 -15.02 -3.59 -1.84
CA GLY A 70 -15.76 -4.86 -1.83
C GLY A 70 -15.35 -5.85 -2.93
N ALA A 71 -14.34 -5.54 -3.74
CA ALA A 71 -13.85 -6.48 -4.76
C ALA A 71 -13.11 -7.67 -4.12
N ASN A 72 -13.18 -8.84 -4.77
CA ASN A 72 -12.34 -9.97 -4.42
C ASN A 72 -11.02 -9.86 -5.19
N VAL A 73 -9.92 -9.56 -4.49
CA VAL A 73 -8.64 -9.22 -5.09
C VAL A 73 -7.59 -10.31 -4.82
N ILE A 74 -6.88 -10.71 -5.86
CA ILE A 74 -5.65 -11.50 -5.80
C ILE A 74 -4.49 -10.60 -6.22
N LEU A 75 -3.44 -10.53 -5.42
CA LEU A 75 -2.26 -9.72 -5.70
C LEU A 75 -1.07 -10.62 -6.07
N PHE A 76 -0.46 -10.36 -7.22
CA PHE A 76 0.79 -11.00 -7.64
C PHE A 76 1.92 -9.99 -7.77
N GLY A 77 3.10 -10.40 -7.33
CA GLY A 77 4.34 -9.67 -7.50
C GLY A 77 5.46 -10.31 -6.70
N ILE A 78 6.62 -9.67 -6.70
CA ILE A 78 7.83 -10.16 -6.03
C ILE A 78 8.14 -9.24 -4.85
N ILE A 79 8.51 -9.84 -3.72
CA ILE A 79 9.05 -9.14 -2.55
C ILE A 79 10.35 -9.81 -2.12
N GLY A 80 11.27 -9.03 -1.54
CA GLY A 80 12.51 -9.53 -0.98
C GLY A 80 12.29 -10.46 0.23
N ASN A 81 13.30 -11.28 0.53
CA ASN A 81 13.35 -12.10 1.74
C ASN A 81 14.12 -11.39 2.87
N ASP A 82 13.76 -10.14 3.15
CA ASP A 82 14.38 -9.29 4.16
C ASP A 82 13.34 -8.78 5.17
N GLU A 83 13.75 -7.90 6.08
CA GLU A 83 12.85 -7.32 7.09
C GLU A 83 11.71 -6.50 6.47
N ASN A 84 11.95 -5.83 5.34
CA ASN A 84 10.91 -5.09 4.63
C ASN A 84 9.89 -6.05 4.01
N GLY A 85 10.35 -7.17 3.42
CA GLY A 85 9.49 -8.24 2.92
C GLY A 85 8.66 -8.88 4.04
N LYS A 86 9.23 -9.11 5.22
CA LYS A 86 8.49 -9.59 6.41
C LYS A 86 7.44 -8.58 6.86
N MET A 87 7.79 -7.30 6.93
CA MET A 87 6.84 -6.22 7.28
C MET A 87 5.71 -6.13 6.25
N PHE A 88 6.04 -6.19 4.96
CA PHE A 88 5.07 -6.17 3.87
C PHE A 88 4.07 -7.33 3.98
N LYS A 89 4.54 -8.57 4.21
CA LYS A 89 3.67 -9.74 4.45
C LYS A 89 2.75 -9.53 5.65
N LYS A 90 3.25 -8.89 6.73
CA LYS A 90 2.44 -8.56 7.91
C LYS A 90 1.34 -7.54 7.59
N LEU A 91 1.63 -6.53 6.78
CA LEU A 91 0.65 -5.52 6.34
C LEU A 91 -0.38 -6.09 5.36
N LEU A 92 0.02 -7.00 4.46
CA LEU A 92 -0.90 -7.70 3.57
C LEU A 92 -1.93 -8.52 4.35
N LYS A 93 -1.47 -9.32 5.33
CA LYS A 93 -2.35 -10.11 6.20
C LYS A 93 -3.36 -9.24 6.96
N ARG A 94 -2.93 -8.07 7.46
CA ARG A 94 -3.81 -7.10 8.13
C ARG A 94 -4.84 -6.47 7.20
N SER A 95 -4.57 -6.44 5.89
CA SER A 95 -5.44 -5.84 4.87
C SER A 95 -6.38 -6.86 4.22
N SER A 96 -6.34 -8.14 4.64
CA SER A 96 -7.17 -9.23 4.09
C SER A 96 -7.09 -9.36 2.56
N ILE A 97 -5.91 -9.08 2.00
CA ILE A 97 -5.59 -9.28 0.58
C ILE A 97 -4.93 -10.65 0.44
N ASN A 98 -5.39 -11.42 -0.54
CA ASN A 98 -4.85 -12.73 -0.87
C ASN A 98 -3.65 -12.62 -1.79
#